data_AF-A0A3M1KY52-F1
#
_entry.id   AF-A0A3M1KY52-F1
#
_cell.length_a   1.000
_cell.length_b   1.000
_cell.length_c   1.000
_cell.angle_alpha   90.00
_cell.angle_beta   90.00
_cell.angle_gamma   90.00
#
_symmetry.space_group_name_H-M   'P 1'
#
loop_
_entity.id
_entity.type
_entity.pdbx_description
1 polymer ?
#
loop_
_entity_poly.entity_id
_entity_poly.type
_entity_poly.pdbx_seq_one_letter_code
_entity_poly.pdbx_strand_id
1 'polypeptide(L)'
;MTEFDEMKLFLKQASLFLALFLIPCGVMEVLLRQPAMDSYAAKHYLLETHTHDTEVLILGSSLSWAGLISERIHPKSINVGNYEQSFYYDLQILRKYAPRMPRLKVVILPLSYGSCFTRPSPRQEHLYSIYWDIEPYSGNFSFDNYSAVIAFGFWNSLKKIWRREERFSLANRGWGSILEAYDGSEATARRRFNYLKGFMGANHYEEATGYVEEIVRTCLEKGIRPIVFLPPYAPQFNALLEGDPQWAQVLAFAEKLEREFGLEVYDFNDNERFPTHFFRDPDHLNILGAEVLSHLMHLVVAKNMTAAELKQVRYQPPGQ
;
A
#
# COMPACT_ATOMS: atom_id res chain seq x y z
N MET A 1 38.91 -28.93 -40.55
CA MET A 1 37.56 -28.66 -40.02
C MET A 1 36.70 -28.26 -41.19
N THR A 2 35.47 -28.76 -41.25
CA THR A 2 34.51 -28.22 -42.22
C THR A 2 34.01 -26.86 -41.73
N GLU A 3 33.55 -25.96 -42.61
CA GLU A 3 32.93 -24.68 -42.20
C GLU A 3 31.80 -24.90 -41.17
N PHE A 4 31.13 -26.05 -41.25
CA PHE A 4 30.12 -26.48 -40.30
C PHE A 4 30.68 -26.77 -38.90
N ASP A 5 31.90 -27.31 -38.78
CA ASP A 5 32.57 -27.53 -37.49
C ASP A 5 33.03 -26.21 -36.85
N GLU A 6 33.50 -25.26 -37.66
CA GLU A 6 33.88 -23.91 -37.21
C GLU A 6 32.67 -23.12 -36.71
N MET A 7 31.55 -23.17 -37.45
CA MET A 7 30.29 -22.55 -37.02
C MET A 7 29.79 -23.15 -35.70
N LYS A 8 29.87 -24.48 -35.51
CA LYS A 8 29.50 -25.12 -34.24
C LYS A 8 30.39 -24.67 -33.09
N LEU A 9 31.70 -24.56 -33.32
CA LEU A 9 32.64 -24.10 -32.30
C LEU A 9 32.36 -22.65 -31.91
N PHE A 10 32.12 -21.77 -32.89
CA PHE A 10 31.74 -20.38 -32.66
C PHE A 10 30.45 -20.26 -31.85
N LEU A 11 29.38 -20.96 -32.24
CA LEU A 11 28.12 -20.95 -31.52
C LEU A 11 28.29 -21.45 -30.08
N LYS A 12 29.05 -22.54 -29.87
CA LYS A 12 29.35 -23.04 -28.52
C LYS A 12 30.09 -22.01 -27.67
N GLN A 13 31.10 -21.34 -28.22
CA GLN A 13 31.86 -20.31 -27.52
C GLN A 13 31.01 -19.08 -27.21
N ALA A 14 30.21 -18.62 -28.18
CA ALA A 14 29.28 -17.52 -28.00
C ALA A 14 28.22 -17.86 -26.92
N SER A 15 27.66 -19.06 -26.95
CA SER A 15 26.72 -19.53 -25.91
C SER A 15 27.38 -19.58 -24.53
N LEU A 16 28.61 -20.08 -24.43
CA LEU A 16 29.34 -20.12 -23.16
C LEU A 16 29.64 -18.70 -22.63
N PHE A 17 30.03 -17.79 -23.52
CA PHE A 17 30.24 -16.39 -23.18
C PHE A 17 28.95 -15.72 -22.71
N LEU A 18 27.83 -15.92 -23.41
CA LEU A 18 26.53 -15.39 -22.98
C LEU A 18 26.08 -16.00 -21.65
N ALA A 19 26.27 -17.30 -21.45
CA ALA A 19 25.93 -17.99 -20.20
C ALA A 19 26.68 -17.39 -19.00
N LEU A 20 27.92 -16.95 -19.18
CA LEU A 20 28.71 -16.31 -18.12
C LEU A 20 28.04 -15.03 -17.56
N PHE A 21 27.25 -14.32 -18.38
CA PHE A 21 26.51 -13.11 -17.95
C PHE A 21 25.06 -13.42 -17.58
N LEU A 22 24.39 -14.28 -18.36
CA LEU A 22 22.97 -14.57 -18.16
C LEU A 22 22.72 -15.40 -16.90
N ILE A 23 23.62 -16.31 -16.53
CA ILE A 23 23.46 -17.14 -15.33
C ILE A 23 23.48 -16.27 -14.06
N PRO A 24 24.48 -15.40 -13.81
CA PRO A 24 24.45 -14.51 -12.65
C PRO A 24 23.22 -13.61 -12.61
N CYS A 25 22.81 -13.03 -13.75
CA CYS A 25 21.60 -12.21 -13.83
C CYS A 25 20.34 -13.03 -13.49
N GLY A 26 20.22 -14.26 -14.00
CA GLY A 26 19.11 -15.16 -13.67
C GLY A 26 19.07 -15.54 -12.19
N VAL A 27 20.23 -15.83 -11.58
CA VAL A 27 20.32 -16.09 -10.14
C VAL A 27 19.92 -14.85 -9.34
N MET A 28 20.40 -13.66 -9.73
CA MET A 28 20.03 -12.40 -9.09
C MET A 28 18.52 -12.13 -9.19
N GLU A 29 17.92 -12.38 -10.35
CA GLU A 29 16.47 -12.24 -10.55
C GLU A 29 15.67 -13.12 -9.58
N VAL A 30 16.06 -14.39 -9.44
CA VAL A 30 15.43 -15.32 -8.49
C VAL A 30 15.61 -14.85 -7.04
N LEU A 31 16.79 -14.34 -6.69
CA LEU A 31 17.07 -13.85 -5.34
C LEU A 31 16.28 -12.58 -5.03
N LEU A 32 16.21 -11.61 -5.95
CA LEU A 32 15.49 -10.35 -5.77
C LEU A 32 13.98 -10.55 -5.65
N ARG A 33 13.43 -11.60 -6.26
CA ARG A 33 12.01 -11.98 -6.16
C ARG A 33 11.64 -12.72 -4.88
N GLN A 34 12.61 -13.01 -4.01
CA GLN A 34 12.29 -13.64 -2.73
C GLN A 34 11.49 -12.68 -1.82
N PRO A 35 10.51 -13.17 -1.05
CA PRO A 35 9.67 -12.35 -0.19
C PRO A 35 10.46 -11.48 0.80
N ALA A 36 11.63 -11.95 1.24
CA ALA A 36 12.47 -11.24 2.20
C ALA A 36 13.22 -10.03 1.62
N MET A 37 13.21 -9.83 0.30
CA MET A 37 13.99 -8.76 -0.37
C MET A 37 13.22 -7.46 -0.57
N ASP A 38 11.90 -7.50 -0.56
CA ASP A 38 11.08 -6.34 -0.90
C ASP A 38 9.69 -6.41 -0.27
N SER A 39 9.15 -5.27 0.18
CA SER A 39 7.83 -5.24 0.81
C SER A 39 6.72 -5.68 -0.14
N TYR A 40 6.86 -5.44 -1.45
CA TYR A 40 5.89 -5.88 -2.46
C TYR A 40 5.90 -7.41 -2.59
N ALA A 41 7.09 -8.02 -2.67
CA ALA A 41 7.25 -9.47 -2.69
C ALA A 41 6.75 -10.12 -1.39
N ALA A 42 7.05 -9.51 -0.24
CA ALA A 42 6.60 -9.98 1.07
C ALA A 42 5.07 -10.01 1.17
N LYS A 43 4.41 -8.91 0.79
CA LYS A 43 2.95 -8.78 0.84
C LYS A 43 2.26 -9.69 -0.17
N HIS A 44 2.84 -9.84 -1.36
CA HIS A 44 2.37 -10.79 -2.36
C HIS A 44 2.38 -12.22 -1.81
N TYR A 45 3.54 -12.66 -1.30
CA TYR A 45 3.70 -13.98 -0.69
C TYR A 45 2.74 -14.21 0.48
N LEU A 46 2.60 -13.21 1.36
CA LEU A 46 1.69 -13.28 2.50
C LEU A 46 0.24 -13.48 2.04
N LEU A 47 -0.20 -12.72 1.04
CA LEU A 47 -1.55 -12.80 0.51
C LEU A 47 -1.80 -14.14 -0.18
N GLU A 48 -0.89 -14.60 -1.05
CA GLU A 48 -1.00 -15.90 -1.72
C GLU A 48 -1.06 -17.05 -0.69
N THR A 49 -0.21 -17.01 0.34
CA THR A 49 -0.16 -18.06 1.38
C THR A 49 -1.47 -18.15 2.19
N HIS A 50 -2.16 -17.03 2.37
CA HIS A 50 -3.34 -16.93 3.22
C HIS A 50 -4.62 -16.54 2.45
N THR A 51 -4.63 -16.76 1.13
CA THR A 51 -5.75 -16.37 0.28
C THR A 51 -7.05 -17.05 0.72
N HIS A 52 -7.00 -18.31 1.17
CA HIS A 52 -8.20 -19.08 1.49
C HIS A 52 -8.74 -18.84 2.91
N ASP A 53 -7.93 -18.34 3.84
CA ASP A 53 -8.30 -18.11 5.24
C ASP A 53 -8.50 -16.64 5.61
N THR A 54 -8.09 -15.70 4.76
CA THR A 54 -8.31 -14.26 4.96
C THR A 54 -9.80 -13.91 5.08
N GLU A 55 -10.16 -13.21 6.15
CA GLU A 55 -11.52 -12.69 6.37
C GLU A 55 -11.58 -11.15 6.25
N VAL A 56 -10.46 -10.47 6.48
CA VAL A 56 -10.35 -9.01 6.41
C VAL A 56 -9.13 -8.62 5.57
N LEU A 57 -9.34 -7.93 4.46
CA LEU A 57 -8.26 -7.43 3.61
C LEU A 57 -8.09 -5.93 3.80
N ILE A 58 -6.89 -5.48 4.15
CA ILE A 58 -6.56 -4.06 4.30
C ILE A 58 -5.74 -3.61 3.08
N LEU A 59 -6.33 -2.68 2.32
CA LEU A 59 -5.77 -2.04 1.14
C LEU A 59 -5.23 -0.64 1.50
N GLY A 60 -4.57 0.02 0.54
CA GLY A 60 -4.17 1.42 0.63
C GLY A 60 -2.67 1.66 0.60
N SER A 61 -2.28 2.90 0.88
CA SER A 61 -0.91 3.37 0.77
C SER A 61 -0.07 3.10 2.03
N SER A 62 1.03 3.85 2.19
CA SER A 62 1.87 3.84 3.38
C SER A 62 1.10 4.15 4.67
N LEU A 63 -0.05 4.83 4.57
CA LEU A 63 -0.93 5.12 5.70
C LEU A 63 -1.57 3.85 6.28
N SER A 64 -2.04 2.94 5.42
CA SER A 64 -2.50 1.61 5.87
C SER A 64 -1.33 0.78 6.34
N TRP A 65 -0.23 0.78 5.59
CA TRP A 65 0.96 0.01 5.92
C TRP A 65 1.48 0.29 7.34
N ALA A 66 1.56 1.57 7.71
CA ALA A 66 2.05 2.02 9.02
C ALA A 66 0.96 2.15 10.09
N GLY A 67 -0.25 2.55 9.70
CA GLY A 67 -1.33 2.90 10.62
C GLY A 67 -2.23 1.75 11.06
N LEU A 68 -2.25 0.62 10.34
CA LEU A 68 -3.17 -0.50 10.62
C LEU A 68 -2.41 -1.79 10.95
N ILE A 69 -2.37 -2.11 12.24
CA ILE A 69 -1.84 -3.36 12.81
C ILE A 69 -2.90 -4.44 12.61
N SER A 70 -2.70 -5.26 11.59
CA SER A 70 -3.69 -6.23 11.13
C SER A 70 -4.17 -7.15 12.26
N GLU A 71 -3.25 -7.70 13.06
CA GLU A 71 -3.51 -8.64 14.13
C GLU A 71 -4.36 -8.06 15.26
N ARG A 72 -4.33 -6.74 15.44
CA ARG A 72 -5.17 -6.04 16.42
C ARG A 72 -6.59 -5.80 15.90
N ILE A 73 -6.78 -5.77 14.58
CA ILE A 73 -8.09 -5.58 13.95
C ILE A 73 -8.87 -6.89 13.92
N HIS A 74 -8.27 -7.96 13.38
CA HIS A 74 -8.91 -9.27 13.28
C HIS A 74 -7.85 -10.39 13.16
N PRO A 75 -8.04 -11.57 13.79
CA PRO A 75 -7.05 -12.67 13.73
C PRO A 75 -6.83 -13.27 12.34
N LYS A 76 -7.67 -12.97 11.36
CA LYS A 76 -7.54 -13.36 9.95
C LYS A 76 -7.55 -12.15 9.02
N SER A 77 -7.03 -11.03 9.49
CA SER A 77 -6.73 -9.89 8.64
C SER A 77 -5.36 -10.03 7.99
N ILE A 78 -5.21 -9.39 6.84
CA ILE A 78 -3.93 -9.17 6.17
C ILE A 78 -3.85 -7.73 5.71
N ASN A 79 -2.70 -7.11 5.94
CA ASN A 79 -2.40 -5.78 5.43
C ASN A 79 -1.52 -5.85 4.19
N VAL A 80 -2.09 -5.57 3.02
CA VAL A 80 -1.36 -5.49 1.76
C VAL A 80 -1.07 -4.06 1.32
N GLY A 81 -1.46 -3.05 2.11
CA GLY A 81 -1.15 -1.66 1.78
C GLY A 81 0.35 -1.37 1.83
N ASN A 82 0.88 -0.60 0.89
CA ASN A 82 2.33 -0.48 0.69
C ASN A 82 2.74 0.96 0.38
N TYR A 83 4.04 1.24 0.40
CA TYR A 83 4.58 2.54 0.03
C TYR A 83 4.04 2.99 -1.32
N GLU A 84 3.53 4.23 -1.38
CA GLU A 84 3.03 4.86 -2.60
C GLU A 84 1.86 4.15 -3.31
N GLN A 85 1.33 3.05 -2.78
CA GLN A 85 0.25 2.28 -3.42
C GLN A 85 -0.97 3.16 -3.69
N SER A 86 -1.41 3.13 -4.94
CA SER A 86 -2.53 3.92 -5.46
C SER A 86 -3.82 3.10 -5.45
N PHE A 87 -4.95 3.82 -5.56
CA PHE A 87 -6.27 3.18 -5.67
C PHE A 87 -6.41 2.29 -6.91
N TYR A 88 -5.66 2.57 -7.98
CA TYR A 88 -5.57 1.67 -9.13
C TYR A 88 -5.09 0.29 -8.70
N TYR A 89 -3.96 0.22 -7.98
CA TYR A 89 -3.40 -1.06 -7.55
C TYR A 89 -4.22 -1.73 -6.44
N ASP A 90 -4.87 -0.95 -5.58
CA ASP A 90 -5.86 -1.47 -4.64
C ASP A 90 -6.98 -2.22 -5.38
N LEU A 91 -7.51 -1.63 -6.45
CA LEU A 91 -8.53 -2.25 -7.30
C LEU A 91 -8.01 -3.49 -8.03
N GLN A 92 -6.81 -3.44 -8.62
CA GLN A 92 -6.25 -4.59 -9.33
C GLN A 92 -5.98 -5.77 -8.38
N ILE A 93 -5.46 -5.51 -7.17
CA ILE A 93 -5.31 -6.52 -6.12
C ILE A 93 -6.68 -7.11 -5.78
N LEU A 94 -7.69 -6.27 -5.52
CA LEU A 94 -9.02 -6.76 -5.18
C LEU A 94 -9.59 -7.65 -6.29
N ARG A 95 -9.53 -7.22 -7.56
CA ARG A 95 -10.03 -8.00 -8.70
C ARG A 95 -9.29 -9.33 -8.87
N LYS A 96 -7.97 -9.36 -8.68
CA LYS A 96 -7.15 -10.57 -8.84
C LYS A 96 -7.37 -11.58 -7.70
N TYR A 97 -7.65 -11.12 -6.48
CA TYR A 97 -7.67 -11.98 -5.30
C TYR A 97 -9.06 -12.25 -4.73
N ALA A 98 -9.98 -11.28 -4.70
CA ALA A 98 -11.30 -11.50 -4.12
C ALA A 98 -12.05 -12.73 -4.68
N PRO A 99 -12.00 -13.06 -6.00
CA PRO A 99 -12.60 -14.28 -6.52
C PRO A 99 -12.03 -15.59 -5.94
N ARG A 100 -10.79 -15.55 -5.41
CA ARG A 100 -10.07 -16.69 -4.82
C ARG A 100 -10.15 -16.71 -3.28
N MET A 101 -10.82 -15.73 -2.66
CA MET A 101 -10.90 -15.58 -1.19
C MET A 101 -12.30 -15.92 -0.68
N PRO A 102 -12.66 -17.22 -0.53
CA PRO A 102 -14.02 -17.64 -0.19
C PRO A 102 -14.49 -17.20 1.20
N ARG A 103 -13.58 -16.74 2.06
CA ARG A 103 -13.87 -16.30 3.43
C ARG A 103 -13.78 -14.79 3.61
N LEU A 104 -13.44 -14.04 2.56
CA LEU A 104 -13.31 -12.58 2.65
C LEU A 104 -14.68 -11.97 2.97
N LYS A 105 -14.75 -11.25 4.09
CA LYS A 105 -15.97 -10.60 4.58
C LYS A 105 -15.87 -9.08 4.55
N VAL A 106 -14.66 -8.55 4.74
CA VAL A 106 -14.41 -7.12 4.89
C VAL A 106 -13.21 -6.68 4.07
N VAL A 107 -13.34 -5.54 3.39
CA VAL A 107 -12.21 -4.82 2.76
C VAL A 107 -12.12 -3.44 3.40
N ILE A 108 -10.93 -3.07 3.88
CA ILE A 108 -10.67 -1.77 4.51
C ILE A 108 -9.82 -0.93 3.57
N LEU A 109 -10.25 0.32 3.32
CA LEU A 109 -9.58 1.25 2.41
C LEU A 109 -9.50 2.67 3.02
N PRO A 110 -8.31 3.26 3.18
CA PRO A 110 -8.18 4.66 3.56
C PRO A 110 -8.50 5.59 2.37
N LEU A 111 -9.35 6.58 2.59
CA LEU A 111 -9.57 7.69 1.67
C LEU A 111 -8.64 8.85 2.06
N SER A 112 -7.40 8.82 1.57
CA SER A 112 -6.37 9.79 1.98
C SER A 112 -6.27 10.98 1.04
N TYR A 113 -5.93 12.15 1.61
CA TYR A 113 -5.70 13.38 0.86
C TYR A 113 -4.71 13.19 -0.30
N GLY A 114 -3.55 12.56 -0.06
CA GLY A 114 -2.56 12.34 -1.13
C GLY A 114 -3.08 11.37 -2.21
N SER A 115 -3.60 10.21 -1.81
CA SER A 115 -4.01 9.15 -2.74
C SER A 115 -5.11 9.59 -3.70
N CYS A 116 -6.00 10.50 -3.27
CA CYS A 116 -7.07 11.04 -4.11
C CYS A 116 -6.60 11.87 -5.30
N PHE A 117 -5.33 12.29 -5.37
CA PHE A 117 -4.84 13.19 -6.45
C PHE A 117 -3.55 12.71 -7.09
N THR A 118 -3.13 11.48 -6.81
CA THR A 118 -1.91 10.89 -7.34
C THR A 118 -2.22 9.71 -8.26
N ARG A 119 -1.45 9.59 -9.33
CA ARG A 119 -1.44 8.41 -10.20
C ARG A 119 -0.28 7.47 -9.86
N PRO A 120 -0.34 6.20 -10.29
CA PRO A 120 0.81 5.30 -10.26
C PRO A 120 2.10 5.94 -10.79
N SER A 121 3.20 5.75 -10.07
CA SER A 121 4.54 6.08 -10.57
C SER A 121 5.09 4.92 -11.42
N PRO A 122 6.03 5.15 -12.35
CA PRO A 122 6.69 4.07 -13.09
C PRO A 122 7.35 3.03 -12.19
N ARG A 123 7.84 3.46 -11.02
CA ARG A 123 8.38 2.57 -9.99
C ARG A 123 7.30 1.63 -9.44
N GLN A 124 6.10 2.13 -9.16
CA GLN A 124 4.99 1.27 -8.73
C GLN A 124 4.61 0.28 -9.82
N GLU A 125 4.50 0.72 -11.07
CA GLU A 125 4.17 -0.15 -12.22
C GLU A 125 5.11 -1.33 -12.31
N HIS A 126 6.40 -1.04 -12.22
CA HIS A 126 7.45 -2.05 -12.19
C HIS A 126 7.28 -3.05 -11.04
N LEU A 127 7.13 -2.56 -9.80
CA LEU A 127 7.08 -3.43 -8.62
C LEU A 127 5.83 -4.32 -8.62
N TYR A 128 4.68 -3.80 -9.06
CA TYR A 128 3.47 -4.61 -9.22
C TYR A 128 3.53 -5.58 -10.39
N SER A 129 4.16 -5.22 -11.50
CA SER A 129 4.36 -6.14 -12.62
C SER A 129 5.24 -7.32 -12.21
N ILE A 130 6.38 -7.06 -11.56
CA ILE A 130 7.35 -8.09 -11.20
C ILE A 130 6.86 -9.00 -10.08
N TYR A 131 6.32 -8.43 -9.01
CA TYR A 131 6.01 -9.20 -7.81
C TYR A 131 4.58 -9.68 -7.80
N TRP A 132 3.64 -8.90 -8.35
CA TRP A 132 2.21 -9.22 -8.28
C TRP A 132 1.63 -9.73 -9.58
N ASP A 133 2.38 -9.65 -10.69
CA ASP A 133 1.90 -10.01 -12.02
C ASP A 133 0.59 -9.26 -12.35
N ILE A 134 0.62 -7.94 -12.08
CA ILE A 134 -0.46 -7.00 -12.42
C ILE A 134 0.04 -6.14 -13.58
N GLU A 135 -0.80 -5.93 -14.58
CA GLU A 135 -0.43 -5.14 -15.75
C GLU A 135 -0.02 -3.70 -15.38
N PRO A 136 0.96 -3.11 -16.08
CA PRO A 136 1.37 -1.73 -15.87
C PRO A 136 0.21 -0.75 -16.11
N TYR A 137 0.04 0.21 -15.22
CA TYR A 137 -0.99 1.24 -15.34
C TYR A 137 -0.90 2.02 -16.65
N SER A 138 0.31 2.40 -17.07
CA SER A 138 0.52 3.17 -18.30
C SER A 138 0.22 2.40 -19.60
N GLY A 139 0.10 1.06 -19.54
CA GLY A 139 -0.02 0.19 -20.71
C GLY A 139 1.23 0.15 -21.61
N ASN A 140 2.29 0.90 -21.27
CA ASN A 140 3.50 0.96 -22.07
C ASN A 140 4.41 -0.23 -21.79
N PHE A 141 4.99 -0.78 -22.85
CA PHE A 141 6.02 -1.78 -22.71
C PHE A 141 7.30 -1.15 -22.11
N SER A 142 7.74 -1.69 -20.98
CA SER A 142 9.04 -1.38 -20.38
C SER A 142 9.72 -2.68 -19.95
N PHE A 143 11.01 -2.82 -20.27
CA PHE A 143 11.83 -3.95 -19.80
C PHE A 143 11.92 -4.01 -18.28
N ASP A 144 11.83 -2.85 -17.62
CA ASP A 144 11.84 -2.77 -16.16
C ASP A 144 10.74 -3.65 -15.59
N ASN A 145 9.54 -3.65 -16.17
CA ASN A 145 8.37 -4.39 -15.68
C ASN A 145 8.55 -5.92 -15.67
N TYR A 146 9.61 -6.44 -16.31
CA TYR A 146 9.85 -7.89 -16.45
C TYR A 146 11.15 -8.37 -15.78
N SER A 147 12.05 -7.48 -15.36
CA SER A 147 13.28 -7.88 -14.65
C SER A 147 13.66 -6.92 -13.52
N ALA A 148 13.79 -7.47 -12.31
CA ALA A 148 14.22 -6.76 -11.13
C ALA A 148 15.68 -6.31 -11.28
N VAL A 149 16.50 -7.13 -11.94
CA VAL A 149 17.90 -6.78 -12.23
C VAL A 149 18.00 -5.58 -13.16
N ILE A 150 17.15 -5.49 -14.18
CA ILE A 150 17.12 -4.34 -15.10
C ILE A 150 16.67 -3.09 -14.34
N ALA A 151 15.54 -3.16 -13.65
CA ALA A 151 14.93 -1.97 -13.04
C ALA A 151 15.73 -1.39 -11.87
N PHE A 152 16.36 -2.22 -11.04
CA PHE A 152 17.26 -1.72 -10.00
C PHE A 152 18.65 -1.40 -10.56
N GLY A 153 19.04 -2.02 -11.67
CA GLY A 153 20.39 -2.04 -12.20
C GLY A 153 21.26 -3.09 -11.51
N PHE A 154 22.25 -3.62 -12.24
CA PHE A 154 23.10 -4.73 -11.80
C PHE A 154 23.79 -4.47 -10.45
N TRP A 155 24.46 -3.32 -10.30
CA TRP A 155 25.22 -3.04 -9.07
C TRP A 155 24.34 -2.80 -7.85
N ASN A 156 23.18 -2.17 -8.02
CA ASN A 156 22.24 -1.96 -6.91
C ASN A 156 21.56 -3.27 -6.53
N SER A 157 21.24 -4.11 -7.51
CA SER A 157 20.75 -5.48 -7.29
C SER A 157 21.73 -6.29 -6.45
N LEU A 158 23.03 -6.27 -6.80
CA LEU A 158 24.06 -6.96 -6.04
C LEU A 158 24.20 -6.39 -4.62
N LYS A 159 24.16 -5.05 -4.47
CA LYS A 159 24.17 -4.40 -3.15
C LYS A 159 22.96 -4.82 -2.30
N LYS A 160 21.77 -4.84 -2.87
CA LYS A 160 20.52 -5.22 -2.19
C LYS A 160 20.59 -6.67 -1.68
N ILE A 161 21.03 -7.60 -2.53
CA ILE A 161 21.26 -9.01 -2.17
C ILE A 161 22.32 -9.14 -1.06
N TRP A 162 23.45 -8.44 -1.20
CA TRP A 162 24.59 -8.57 -0.28
C TRP A 162 24.32 -7.96 1.09
N ARG A 163 23.72 -6.77 1.13
CA ARG A 163 23.41 -6.06 2.38
C ARG A 163 22.29 -6.71 3.18
N ARG A 164 21.49 -7.60 2.57
CA ARG A 164 20.22 -8.09 3.13
C ARG A 164 19.40 -6.91 3.67
N GLU A 165 19.40 -5.81 2.92
CA GLU A 165 18.78 -4.54 3.32
C GLU A 165 17.30 -4.81 3.65
N GLU A 166 16.95 -4.50 4.91
CA GLU A 166 15.63 -4.63 5.53
C GLU A 166 14.85 -5.90 5.15
N ARG A 167 15.05 -6.97 5.92
CA ARG A 167 14.14 -8.11 5.89
C ARG A 167 12.77 -7.63 6.35
N PHE A 168 11.89 -7.34 5.39
CA PHE A 168 10.50 -7.06 5.70
C PHE A 168 9.96 -8.24 6.50
N SER A 169 9.55 -7.99 7.74
CA SER A 169 9.13 -9.05 8.63
C SER A 169 7.75 -9.53 8.21
N LEU A 170 7.68 -10.71 7.57
CA LEU A 170 6.43 -11.44 7.35
C LEU A 170 5.67 -11.70 8.66
N ALA A 171 6.35 -11.61 9.81
CA ALA A 171 5.77 -11.92 11.12
C ALA A 171 4.64 -10.98 11.55
N ASN A 172 4.54 -9.78 10.98
CA ASN A 172 3.53 -8.77 11.34
C ASN A 172 2.38 -8.68 10.31
N ARG A 173 2.16 -9.75 9.54
CA ARG A 173 1.10 -9.85 8.52
C ARG A 173 0.95 -8.61 7.63
N GLY A 174 2.10 -8.07 7.23
CA GLY A 174 2.20 -6.96 6.29
C GLY A 174 2.27 -5.57 6.93
N TRP A 175 2.13 -5.45 8.25
CA TRP A 175 2.35 -4.18 8.96
C TRP A 175 3.84 -3.87 9.16
N GLY A 176 4.21 -2.60 9.09
CA GLY A 176 5.55 -2.12 9.43
C GLY A 176 5.48 -0.74 10.09
N SER A 177 6.35 -0.46 11.05
CA SER A 177 6.34 0.82 11.77
C SER A 177 7.73 1.29 12.14
N ILE A 178 7.82 2.59 12.40
CA ILE A 178 9.00 3.32 12.85
C ILE A 178 8.60 4.00 14.17
N LEU A 179 9.44 3.85 15.19
CA LEU A 179 9.22 4.39 16.54
C LEU A 179 9.44 5.91 16.66
N GLU A 180 9.93 6.55 15.60
CA GLU A 180 10.21 7.98 15.61
C GLU A 180 8.95 8.79 15.93
N ALA A 181 9.14 9.86 16.71
CA ALA A 181 8.09 10.81 17.04
C ALA A 181 8.29 12.07 16.20
N TYR A 182 7.19 12.53 15.63
CA TYR A 182 7.13 13.78 14.90
C TYR A 182 7.44 14.96 15.84
N ASP A 183 8.29 15.88 15.39
CA ASP A 183 8.69 17.08 16.15
C ASP A 183 7.55 18.09 16.39
N GLY A 184 6.40 17.92 15.72
CA GLY A 184 5.27 18.83 15.79
C GLY A 184 5.53 20.20 15.14
N SER A 185 6.58 20.32 14.31
CA SER A 185 6.98 21.57 13.70
C SER A 185 6.12 21.91 12.49
N GLU A 186 5.51 23.09 12.50
CA GLU A 186 4.78 23.65 11.35
C GLU A 186 5.63 23.67 10.07
N ALA A 187 6.94 23.93 10.19
CA ALA A 187 7.85 23.93 9.05
C ALA A 187 7.97 22.55 8.41
N THR A 188 8.01 21.49 9.22
CA THR A 188 8.01 20.10 8.74
C THR A 188 6.67 19.73 8.12
N ALA A 189 5.54 20.14 8.72
CA ALA A 189 4.21 19.94 8.14
C ALA A 189 4.06 20.65 6.80
N ARG A 190 4.51 21.91 6.69
CA ARG A 190 4.50 22.70 5.44
C ARG A 190 5.34 22.05 4.35
N ARG A 191 6.55 21.60 4.70
CA ARG A 191 7.43 20.90 3.75
C ARG A 191 6.79 19.61 3.24
N ARG A 192 6.18 18.80 4.11
CA ARG A 192 5.48 17.58 3.73
C ARG A 192 4.26 17.86 2.85
N PHE A 193 3.48 18.89 3.21
CA PHE A 193 2.32 19.32 2.44
C PHE A 193 2.74 19.73 1.02
N ASN A 194 3.73 20.63 0.89
CA ASN A 194 4.24 21.06 -0.41
C ASN A 194 4.84 19.91 -1.23
N TYR A 195 5.51 18.96 -0.57
CA TYR A 195 6.00 17.75 -1.23
C TYR A 195 4.84 16.96 -1.86
N LEU A 196 3.76 16.70 -1.12
CA LEU A 196 2.58 16.00 -1.64
C LEU A 196 1.96 16.78 -2.81
N LYS A 197 1.77 18.10 -2.65
CA LYS A 197 1.24 18.97 -3.73
C LYS A 197 2.04 18.87 -5.03
N GLY A 198 3.35 18.63 -4.96
CA GLY A 198 4.19 18.45 -6.15
C GLY A 198 3.85 17.24 -7.00
N PHE A 199 3.23 16.20 -6.43
CA PHE A 199 2.78 15.00 -7.15
C PHE A 199 1.29 15.00 -7.47
N MET A 200 0.53 15.88 -6.81
CA MET A 200 -0.92 15.96 -6.94
C MET A 200 -1.32 16.75 -8.19
N GLY A 201 -2.30 16.22 -8.92
CA GLY A 201 -2.86 16.87 -10.10
C GLY A 201 -4.38 16.81 -10.08
N ALA A 202 -5.06 17.93 -10.38
CA ALA A 202 -6.52 17.98 -10.43
C ALA A 202 -7.10 16.93 -11.41
N ASN A 203 -6.42 16.71 -12.53
CA ASN A 203 -6.83 15.72 -13.54
C ASN A 203 -6.70 14.26 -13.06
N HIS A 204 -5.98 14.00 -11.96
CA HIS A 204 -5.87 12.65 -11.39
C HIS A 204 -7.02 12.32 -10.43
N TYR A 205 -7.79 13.32 -10.00
CA TYR A 205 -8.81 13.16 -8.98
C TYR A 205 -9.96 12.26 -9.41
N GLU A 206 -10.52 12.52 -10.59
CA GLU A 206 -11.63 11.76 -11.15
C GLU A 206 -11.25 10.28 -11.35
N GLU A 207 -10.04 10.03 -11.85
CA GLU A 207 -9.54 8.67 -12.04
C GLU A 207 -9.32 7.94 -10.70
N ALA A 208 -8.63 8.58 -9.76
CA ALA A 208 -8.34 8.00 -8.45
C ALA A 208 -9.64 7.66 -7.68
N THR A 209 -10.60 8.57 -7.68
CA THR A 209 -11.90 8.37 -7.02
C THR A 209 -12.76 7.35 -7.75
N GLY A 210 -12.70 7.28 -9.09
CA GLY A 210 -13.36 6.24 -9.88
C GLY A 210 -12.90 4.83 -9.49
N TYR A 211 -11.62 4.64 -9.16
CA TYR A 211 -11.14 3.35 -8.63
C TYR A 211 -11.72 3.02 -7.26
N VAL A 212 -11.88 4.00 -6.37
CA VAL A 212 -12.50 3.80 -5.05
C VAL A 212 -13.95 3.35 -5.20
N GLU A 213 -14.72 4.00 -6.07
CA GLU A 213 -16.10 3.60 -6.38
C GLU A 213 -16.17 2.18 -6.91
N GLU A 214 -15.23 1.81 -7.77
CA GLU A 214 -15.19 0.46 -8.32
C GLU A 214 -14.77 -0.61 -7.29
N ILE A 215 -13.87 -0.28 -6.37
CA ILE A 215 -13.54 -1.14 -5.21
C ILE A 215 -14.81 -1.36 -4.37
N VAL A 216 -15.52 -0.29 -4.02
CA VAL A 216 -16.75 -0.35 -3.23
C VAL A 216 -17.79 -1.21 -3.94
N ARG A 217 -18.06 -0.94 -5.22
CA ARG A 217 -19.02 -1.71 -6.04
C ARG A 217 -18.65 -3.19 -6.09
N THR A 218 -17.37 -3.50 -6.38
CA THR A 218 -16.87 -4.87 -6.43
C THR A 218 -17.07 -5.60 -5.10
N CYS A 219 -16.88 -4.92 -3.97
CA CYS A 219 -17.12 -5.49 -2.65
C CYS A 219 -18.60 -5.82 -2.46
N LEU A 220 -19.49 -4.85 -2.70
CA LEU A 220 -20.93 -5.00 -2.50
C LEU A 220 -21.53 -6.10 -3.39
N GLU A 221 -21.15 -6.18 -4.67
CA GLU A 221 -21.59 -7.23 -5.60
C GLU A 221 -21.20 -8.64 -5.13
N LYS A 222 -20.11 -8.76 -4.37
CA LYS A 222 -19.62 -10.04 -3.83
C LYS A 222 -20.08 -10.31 -2.40
N GLY A 223 -20.92 -9.45 -1.82
CA GLY A 223 -21.34 -9.55 -0.42
C GLY A 223 -20.20 -9.30 0.58
N ILE A 224 -19.13 -8.64 0.15
CA ILE A 224 -18.02 -8.18 0.99
C ILE A 224 -18.39 -6.78 1.50
N ARG A 225 -18.25 -6.54 2.81
CA ARG A 225 -18.47 -5.22 3.40
C ARG A 225 -17.25 -4.31 3.14
N PRO A 226 -17.39 -3.23 2.33
CA PRO A 226 -16.36 -2.21 2.26
C PRO A 226 -16.39 -1.34 3.53
N ILE A 227 -15.22 -1.03 4.07
CA ILE A 227 -15.02 -0.03 5.12
C ILE A 227 -14.09 1.03 4.54
N VAL A 228 -14.62 2.23 4.36
CA VAL A 228 -13.84 3.40 3.91
C VAL A 228 -13.65 4.34 5.09
N PHE A 229 -12.47 4.91 5.24
CA PHE A 229 -12.19 5.83 6.35
C PHE A 229 -11.27 6.98 5.96
N LEU A 230 -11.46 8.17 6.54
CA LEU A 230 -10.50 9.27 6.45
C LEU A 230 -9.41 9.04 7.51
N PRO A 231 -8.13 8.91 7.11
CA PRO A 231 -7.06 8.63 8.06
C PRO A 231 -6.78 9.85 8.95
N PRO A 232 -6.24 9.62 10.17
CA PRO A 232 -5.75 10.70 11.02
C PRO A 232 -4.51 11.37 10.42
N TYR A 233 -4.42 12.68 10.57
CA TYR A 233 -3.22 13.48 10.30
C TYR A 233 -2.78 14.25 11.54
N ALA A 234 -1.51 14.65 11.60
CA ALA A 234 -1.02 15.44 12.72
C ALA A 234 -1.76 16.80 12.76
N PRO A 235 -2.05 17.38 13.95
CA PRO A 235 -2.79 18.63 14.07
C PRO A 235 -2.23 19.78 13.21
N GLN A 236 -0.90 19.88 13.13
CA GLN A 236 -0.21 20.87 12.32
C GLN A 236 -0.46 20.67 10.82
N PHE A 237 -0.61 19.43 10.36
CA PHE A 237 -0.94 19.12 8.98
C PHE A 237 -2.42 19.36 8.69
N ASN A 238 -3.30 19.05 9.65
CA ASN A 238 -4.74 19.32 9.53
C ASN A 238 -5.07 20.78 9.34
N ALA A 239 -4.45 21.68 10.10
CA ALA A 239 -4.60 23.13 9.92
C ALA A 239 -4.29 23.59 8.48
N LEU A 240 -3.46 22.83 7.77
CA LEU A 240 -3.08 23.12 6.39
C LEU A 240 -4.07 22.51 5.38
N LEU A 241 -4.62 21.33 5.68
CA LEU A 241 -5.67 20.68 4.89
C LEU A 241 -6.96 21.49 4.91
N GLU A 242 -7.36 22.00 6.08
CA GLU A 242 -8.57 22.83 6.26
C GLU A 242 -8.59 24.06 5.33
N GLY A 243 -7.42 24.61 5.01
CA GLY A 243 -7.27 25.73 4.08
C GLY A 243 -7.20 25.35 2.60
N ASP A 244 -7.19 24.07 2.24
CA ASP A 244 -7.00 23.59 0.87
C ASP A 244 -8.32 23.14 0.22
N PRO A 245 -8.74 23.71 -0.93
CA PRO A 245 -9.92 23.27 -1.66
C PRO A 245 -9.91 21.77 -2.04
N GLN A 246 -8.74 21.16 -2.23
CA GLN A 246 -8.65 19.73 -2.53
C GLN A 246 -9.08 18.85 -1.35
N TRP A 247 -8.92 19.32 -0.11
CA TRP A 247 -9.44 18.59 1.04
C TRP A 247 -10.96 18.60 1.07
N ALA A 248 -11.59 19.73 0.76
CA ALA A 248 -13.05 19.82 0.62
C ALA A 248 -13.59 18.86 -0.47
N GLN A 249 -12.83 18.63 -1.55
CA GLN A 249 -13.19 17.62 -2.55
C GLN A 249 -13.19 16.20 -1.98
N VAL A 250 -12.17 15.83 -1.20
CA VAL A 250 -12.10 14.52 -0.53
C VAL A 250 -13.29 14.32 0.41
N LEU A 251 -13.64 15.34 1.21
CA LEU A 251 -14.80 15.29 2.10
C LEU A 251 -16.11 15.14 1.31
N ALA A 252 -16.29 15.92 0.24
CA ALA A 252 -17.48 15.82 -0.62
C ALA A 252 -17.59 14.43 -1.30
N PHE A 253 -16.46 13.79 -1.60
CA PHE A 253 -16.43 12.43 -2.13
C PHE A 253 -16.74 11.38 -1.07
N ALA A 254 -16.28 11.55 0.16
CA ALA A 254 -16.71 10.71 1.28
C ALA A 254 -18.24 10.73 1.41
N GLU A 255 -18.86 11.93 1.44
CA GLU A 255 -20.32 12.06 1.48
C GLU A 255 -21.01 11.46 0.24
N LYS A 256 -20.38 11.56 -0.94
CA LYS A 256 -20.89 10.92 -2.16
C LYS A 256 -20.96 9.41 -1.98
N LEU A 257 -19.89 8.78 -1.46
CA LEU A 257 -19.86 7.34 -1.21
C LEU A 257 -20.99 6.91 -0.26
N GLU A 258 -21.22 7.67 0.81
CA GLU A 258 -22.29 7.38 1.76
C GLU A 258 -23.68 7.44 1.09
N ARG A 259 -23.95 8.50 0.32
CA ARG A 259 -25.25 8.68 -0.35
C ARG A 259 -25.49 7.67 -1.47
N GLU A 260 -24.48 7.36 -2.27
CA GLU A 260 -24.62 6.54 -3.48
C GLU A 260 -24.62 5.04 -3.15
N PHE A 261 -23.79 4.60 -2.21
CA PHE A 261 -23.63 3.19 -1.88
C PHE A 261 -24.29 2.78 -0.56
N GLY A 262 -24.85 3.73 0.19
CA GLY A 262 -25.48 3.46 1.49
C GLY A 262 -24.51 2.89 2.53
N LEU A 263 -23.22 3.21 2.40
CA LEU A 263 -22.18 2.85 3.36
C LEU A 263 -21.90 4.01 4.32
N GLU A 264 -21.13 3.74 5.37
CA GLU A 264 -20.66 4.74 6.32
C GLU A 264 -19.16 4.97 6.09
N VAL A 265 -18.75 6.24 6.01
CA VAL A 265 -17.34 6.61 5.97
C VAL A 265 -16.89 7.01 7.38
N TYR A 266 -15.88 6.32 7.89
CA TYR A 266 -15.36 6.57 9.24
C TYR A 266 -14.34 7.71 9.22
N ASP A 267 -14.66 8.84 9.84
CA ASP A 267 -13.71 9.94 9.96
C ASP A 267 -12.83 9.79 11.21
N PHE A 268 -11.54 9.51 11.00
CA PHE A 268 -10.54 9.48 12.06
C PHE A 268 -9.64 10.72 12.06
N ASN A 269 -9.95 11.73 11.25
CA ASN A 269 -9.19 12.98 11.22
C ASN A 269 -9.54 13.90 12.39
N ASP A 270 -9.26 13.42 13.61
CA ASP A 270 -9.65 14.00 14.89
C ASP A 270 -8.39 14.37 15.70
N ASN A 271 -8.14 15.68 15.84
CA ASN A 271 -6.98 16.21 16.56
C ASN A 271 -6.97 15.87 18.05
N GLU A 272 -8.13 15.71 18.69
CA GLU A 272 -8.20 15.39 20.12
C GLU A 272 -7.85 13.92 20.35
N ARG A 273 -8.32 13.04 19.47
CA ARG A 273 -8.05 11.60 19.54
C ARG A 273 -6.67 11.24 19.04
N PHE A 274 -6.12 12.00 18.11
CA PHE A 274 -4.80 11.83 17.53
C PHE A 274 -3.91 13.06 17.76
N PRO A 275 -3.35 13.22 18.98
CA PRO A 275 -2.37 14.26 19.25
C PRO A 275 -1.05 13.99 18.51
N THR A 276 -0.23 15.04 18.33
CA THR A 276 1.02 15.02 17.57
C THR A 276 1.98 13.86 17.92
N HIS A 277 2.05 13.44 19.19
CA HIS A 277 2.96 12.36 19.62
C HIS A 277 2.57 10.96 19.11
N PHE A 278 1.40 10.79 18.49
CA PHE A 278 0.99 9.57 17.79
C PHE A 278 1.49 9.50 16.34
N PHE A 279 2.22 10.51 15.90
CA PHE A 279 2.74 10.60 14.54
C PHE A 279 4.25 10.47 14.53
N ARG A 280 4.79 9.88 13.46
CA ARG A 280 6.24 9.87 13.17
C ARG A 280 6.66 11.01 12.25
N ASP A 281 5.72 11.45 11.41
CA ASP A 281 5.84 12.56 10.48
C ASP A 281 4.42 13.16 10.29
N PRO A 282 4.25 14.29 9.57
CA PRO A 282 2.98 15.02 9.54
C PRO A 282 1.76 14.20 9.07
N ASP A 283 1.97 13.14 8.29
CA ASP A 283 0.90 12.33 7.72
C ASP A 283 0.92 10.84 8.11
N HIS A 284 1.96 10.33 8.76
CA HIS A 284 2.04 8.93 9.18
C HIS A 284 2.02 8.76 10.69
N LEU A 285 1.19 7.82 11.15
CA LEU A 285 1.19 7.36 12.53
C LEU A 285 2.51 6.64 12.87
N ASN A 286 2.94 6.78 14.12
CA ASN A 286 3.92 5.89 14.72
C ASN A 286 3.22 4.67 15.34
N ILE A 287 3.95 3.82 16.06
CA ILE A 287 3.36 2.61 16.67
C ILE A 287 2.19 2.94 17.61
N LEU A 288 2.29 3.98 18.44
CA LEU A 288 1.26 4.32 19.43
C LEU A 288 -0.03 4.76 18.73
N GLY A 289 0.09 5.62 17.72
CA GLY A 289 -1.03 6.03 16.89
C GLY A 289 -1.66 4.85 16.14
N ALA A 290 -0.84 3.95 15.60
CA ALA A 290 -1.31 2.75 14.91
C ALA A 290 -2.07 1.80 15.85
N GLU A 291 -1.64 1.67 17.10
CA GLU A 291 -2.36 0.89 18.12
C GLU A 291 -3.77 1.44 18.38
N VAL A 292 -3.90 2.76 18.49
CA VAL A 292 -5.18 3.46 18.70
C VAL A 292 -6.09 3.26 17.48
N LEU A 293 -5.60 3.57 16.28
CA LEU A 293 -6.39 3.44 15.05
C LEU A 293 -6.83 1.98 14.81
N SER A 294 -5.93 1.01 15.05
CA SER A 294 -6.24 -0.41 14.91
C SER A 294 -7.27 -0.89 15.92
N HIS A 295 -7.25 -0.36 17.15
CA HIS A 295 -8.28 -0.68 18.13
C HIS A 295 -9.65 -0.11 17.73
N LEU A 296 -9.71 1.13 17.25
CA LEU A 296 -10.97 1.70 16.74
C LEU A 296 -11.49 0.90 15.55
N MET A 297 -10.59 0.51 14.64
CA MET A 297 -10.96 -0.31 13.48
C MET A 297 -11.40 -1.72 13.89
N HIS A 298 -10.82 -2.31 14.95
CA HIS A 298 -11.32 -3.55 15.53
C HIS A 298 -12.78 -3.41 15.98
N LEU A 299 -13.15 -2.30 16.61
CA LEU A 299 -14.53 -2.04 17.03
C LEU A 299 -15.48 -1.95 15.82
N VAL A 300 -15.04 -1.30 14.73
CA VAL A 300 -15.82 -1.28 13.47
C VAL A 300 -16.00 -2.69 12.92
N VAL A 301 -14.92 -3.46 12.81
CA VAL A 301 -14.92 -4.77 12.13
C VAL A 301 -15.60 -5.86 12.97
N ALA A 302 -15.28 -5.94 14.25
CA ALA A 302 -15.71 -7.05 15.11
C ALA A 302 -16.99 -6.76 15.88
N LYS A 303 -17.30 -5.48 16.13
CA LYS A 303 -18.51 -5.06 16.86
C LYS A 303 -19.55 -4.38 15.99
N ASN A 304 -19.26 -4.17 14.69
CA ASN A 304 -20.12 -3.45 13.76
C ASN A 304 -20.53 -2.06 14.29
N MET A 305 -19.65 -1.40 15.04
CA MET A 305 -19.93 -0.07 15.57
C MET A 305 -20.06 0.95 14.44
N THR A 306 -21.06 1.80 14.57
CA THR A 306 -21.27 2.97 13.71
C THR A 306 -20.25 4.08 14.04
N ALA A 307 -20.05 5.02 13.11
CA ALA A 307 -19.24 6.21 13.33
C ALA A 307 -19.79 7.06 14.48
N ALA A 308 -21.12 7.11 14.65
CA ALA A 308 -21.75 7.80 15.78
C ALA A 308 -21.38 7.17 17.13
N GLU A 309 -21.40 5.84 17.23
CA GLU A 309 -20.99 5.14 18.46
C GLU A 309 -19.49 5.28 18.72
N LEU A 310 -18.66 5.22 17.68
CA LEU A 310 -17.20 5.40 17.79
C LEU A 310 -16.80 6.77 18.33
N LYS A 311 -17.55 7.84 18.04
CA LYS A 311 -17.30 9.17 18.60
C LYS A 311 -17.38 9.19 20.13
N GLN A 312 -18.14 8.29 20.73
CA GLN A 312 -18.29 8.18 22.19
C GLN A 312 -17.21 7.31 22.86
N VAL A 313 -16.46 6.52 22.08
CA VAL A 313 -15.40 5.66 22.61
C VAL A 313 -14.23 6.50 23.08
N ARG A 314 -13.93 6.45 24.38
CA ARG A 314 -12.68 6.96 24.96
C ARG A 314 -11.64 5.84 24.93
N TYR A 315 -10.65 5.96 24.05
CA TYR A 315 -9.50 5.06 24.09
C TYR A 315 -8.49 5.57 25.11
N GLN A 316 -8.19 4.75 26.11
CA GLN A 316 -7.01 4.95 26.95
C GLN A 316 -5.95 3.93 26.50
N PRO A 317 -4.78 4.38 26.02
CA PRO A 317 -3.72 3.46 25.64
C PRO A 317 -3.28 2.61 26.85
N PRO A 318 -2.92 1.33 26.66
CA PRO A 318 -2.41 0.51 27.75
C PRO A 318 -1.18 1.15 28.38
N GLY A 319 -1.22 1.44 29.68
CA GLY A 319 -0.08 1.95 30.44
C GLY A 319 -0.07 3.44 30.77
N GLN A 320 -1.22 4.13 30.71
CA GLN A 320 -1.44 5.39 31.45
C GLN A 320 -2.03 5.16 32.83
#